data_AF-J9U0Z3-F1
#
_entry.id   AF-J9U0Z3-F1
#
_cell.length_a   1.000
_cell.length_b   1.000
_cell.length_c   1.000
_cell.angle_alpha   90.00
_cell.angle_beta   90.00
_cell.angle_gamma   90.00
#
_symmetry.space_group_name_H-M   'P 1'
#
loop_
_entity.id
_entity.type
_entity.pdbx_description
1 polymer ?
#
loop_
_entity_poly.entity_id
_entity_poly.type
_entity_poly.pdbx_seq_one_letter_code
_entity_poly.pdbx_strand_id
1 'polypeptide(L)'
;LMDEIGRGTSTFDGLALAWAIARHLLSHNRSHTLFATHYFELTQLPQEFAQAANVHLSAVEHGDGIVFLHAVQEGPASQSYGLQVAQLAGVPQPVIRAARKRLAWLEQHSADTGATPQLDLFALPSDPSDDDAAEAAAPSALAEALDGIDPDS
;
A
#
# COMPACT_ATOMS: atom_id res chain seq x y z
N LEU A 1 16.09 -11.20 -11.44
CA LEU A 1 14.73 -10.64 -11.53
C LEU A 1 14.14 -10.69 -10.13
N MET A 2 13.74 -9.55 -9.59
CA MET A 2 13.01 -9.43 -8.32
C MET A 2 11.62 -8.90 -8.63
N ASP A 3 10.59 -9.56 -8.13
CA ASP A 3 9.20 -9.25 -8.44
C ASP A 3 8.40 -9.15 -7.14
N GLU A 4 7.97 -7.94 -6.80
CA GLU A 4 6.99 -7.69 -5.73
C GLU A 4 7.37 -8.25 -4.35
N ILE A 5 8.68 -8.26 -4.05
CA ILE A 5 9.25 -8.73 -2.78
C ILE A 5 8.79 -7.83 -1.62
N GLY A 6 8.41 -8.43 -0.49
CA GLY A 6 8.02 -7.72 0.74
C GLY A 6 6.50 -7.66 1.01
N ARG A 7 5.66 -8.19 0.12
CA ARG A 7 4.19 -8.13 0.25
C ARG A 7 3.55 -9.04 1.30
N GLY A 8 4.28 -10.01 1.84
CA GLY A 8 3.76 -11.03 2.76
C GLY A 8 3.84 -10.67 4.25
N THR A 9 4.22 -9.44 4.59
CA THR A 9 4.47 -8.96 5.96
C THR A 9 3.85 -7.57 6.16
N SER A 10 4.05 -6.96 7.33
CA SER A 10 3.65 -5.58 7.58
C SER A 10 4.25 -4.64 6.51
N THR A 11 3.55 -3.55 6.21
CA THR A 11 3.96 -2.58 5.17
C THR A 11 5.39 -2.08 5.39
N PHE A 12 5.73 -1.72 6.63
CA PHE A 12 7.06 -1.20 6.96
C PHE A 12 8.14 -2.27 6.91
N ASP A 13 7.86 -3.49 7.40
CA ASP A 13 8.81 -4.59 7.30
C ASP A 13 9.08 -4.95 5.84
N GLY A 14 8.02 -4.98 5.02
CA GLY A 14 8.09 -5.29 3.60
C GLY A 14 8.94 -4.28 2.83
N LEU A 15 8.69 -2.98 3.07
CA LEU A 15 9.49 -1.91 2.50
C LEU A 15 10.95 -1.98 2.97
N ALA A 16 11.20 -2.14 4.27
CA ALA A 16 12.53 -2.17 4.84
C ALA A 16 13.37 -3.33 4.25
N LEU A 17 12.75 -4.50 4.10
CA LEU A 17 13.37 -5.65 3.45
C LEU A 17 13.64 -5.38 1.97
N ALA A 18 12.65 -4.89 1.21
CA ALA A 18 12.82 -4.58 -0.21
C ALA A 18 13.94 -3.56 -0.43
N TRP A 19 14.00 -2.51 0.39
CA TRP A 19 15.04 -1.48 0.38
C TRP A 19 16.42 -2.07 0.66
N ALA A 20 16.57 -2.84 1.74
CA ALA A 20 17.84 -3.47 2.11
C ALA A 20 18.33 -4.43 1.01
N ILE A 21 17.43 -5.23 0.42
CA ILE A 21 17.75 -6.15 -0.67
C ILE A 21 18.20 -5.37 -1.91
N ALA A 22 17.46 -4.34 -2.34
CA ALA A 22 17.82 -3.53 -3.49
C ALA A 22 19.20 -2.89 -3.32
N ARG A 23 19.50 -2.32 -2.15
CA ARG A 23 20.82 -1.76 -1.83
C ARG A 23 21.92 -2.81 -1.84
N HIS A 24 21.67 -3.99 -1.31
CA HIS A 24 22.67 -5.08 -1.31
C HIS A 24 22.98 -5.54 -2.74
N LEU A 25 21.96 -5.63 -3.60
CA LEU A 25 22.13 -5.93 -5.02
C LEU A 25 22.96 -4.85 -5.73
N LEU A 26 22.70 -3.57 -5.43
CA LEU A 26 23.40 -2.44 -6.06
C LEU A 26 24.86 -2.28 -5.61
N SER A 27 25.17 -2.59 -4.35
CA SER A 27 26.48 -2.32 -3.75
C SER A 27 27.41 -3.54 -3.69
N HIS A 28 26.88 -4.74 -3.44
CA HIS A 28 27.69 -5.95 -3.22
C HIS A 28 27.60 -6.92 -4.39
N ASN A 29 26.39 -7.37 -4.74
CA ASN A 29 26.21 -8.38 -5.79
C ASN A 29 26.54 -7.83 -7.19
N ARG A 30 26.04 -6.62 -7.50
CA ARG A 30 26.25 -5.89 -8.76
C ARG A 30 25.84 -6.66 -10.01
N SER A 31 24.86 -7.56 -9.88
CA SER A 31 24.27 -8.30 -11.00
C SER A 31 23.24 -7.44 -11.74
N HIS A 32 23.02 -7.77 -13.03
CA HIS A 32 21.92 -7.18 -13.79
C HIS A 32 20.57 -7.54 -13.14
N THR A 33 19.87 -6.52 -12.66
CA THR A 33 18.65 -6.68 -11.87
C THR A 33 17.53 -5.85 -12.48
N LEU A 34 16.42 -6.51 -12.75
CA LEU A 34 15.12 -5.88 -12.88
C LEU A 34 14.40 -6.06 -11.54
N PHE A 35 13.96 -4.96 -10.95
CA PHE A 35 13.31 -4.92 -9.65
C PHE A 35 11.91 -4.31 -9.82
N ALA A 36 10.90 -5.16 -10.01
CA ALA A 36 9.51 -4.75 -10.06
C ALA A 36 8.96 -4.61 -8.63
N THR A 37 8.34 -3.46 -8.34
CA THR A 37 7.88 -3.13 -6.98
C THR A 37 6.70 -2.17 -7.02
N HIS A 38 5.80 -2.28 -6.03
CA HIS A 38 4.77 -1.30 -5.74
C HIS A 38 5.23 -0.22 -4.73
N TYR A 39 6.40 -0.37 -4.12
CA TYR A 39 6.96 0.60 -3.17
C TYR A 39 7.55 1.80 -3.89
N PHE A 40 6.90 2.96 -3.78
CA PHE A 40 7.33 4.19 -4.44
C PHE A 40 8.63 4.74 -3.83
N GLU A 41 8.90 4.44 -2.56
CA GLU A 41 10.09 4.89 -1.83
C GLU A 41 11.37 4.45 -2.55
N LEU A 42 11.38 3.23 -3.11
CA LEU A 42 12.53 2.70 -3.85
C LEU A 42 12.90 3.54 -5.08
N THR A 43 12.00 4.40 -5.57
CA THR A 43 12.31 5.33 -6.67
C THR A 43 13.34 6.40 -6.29
N GLN A 44 13.69 6.54 -5.01
CA GLN A 44 14.76 7.40 -4.55
C GLN A 44 16.16 6.78 -4.73
N LEU A 45 16.26 5.45 -4.92
CA LEU A 45 17.55 4.76 -5.03
C LEU A 45 18.48 5.30 -6.12
N PRO A 46 18.01 5.70 -7.32
CA PRO A 46 18.86 6.34 -8.33
C PRO A 46 19.54 7.65 -7.89
N GLN A 47 19.05 8.31 -6.84
CA GLN A 47 19.69 9.50 -6.28
C GLN A 47 20.98 9.14 -5.53
N GLU A 48 21.04 7.94 -4.94
CA GLU A 48 22.20 7.44 -4.20
C GLU A 48 23.10 6.54 -5.04
N PHE A 49 22.54 5.82 -6.02
CA PHE A 49 23.25 4.84 -6.83
C PHE A 49 23.17 5.20 -8.31
N ALA A 50 24.25 5.75 -8.87
CA ALA A 50 24.31 6.17 -10.28
C ALA A 50 24.07 5.04 -11.30
N GLN A 51 24.31 3.78 -10.91
CA GLN A 51 24.00 2.61 -11.73
C GLN A 51 22.53 2.16 -11.69
N ALA A 52 21.69 2.77 -10.85
CA ALA A 52 20.26 2.49 -10.80
C ALA A 52 19.49 3.49 -11.68
N ALA A 53 18.41 3.03 -12.29
CA ALA A 53 17.52 3.87 -13.08
C ALA A 53 16.06 3.48 -12.80
N ASN A 54 15.19 4.47 -12.69
CA ASN A 54 13.76 4.24 -12.62
C ASN A 54 13.19 4.08 -14.02
N VAL A 55 12.31 3.09 -14.16
CA VAL A 55 11.44 2.92 -15.31
C VAL A 55 10.06 2.52 -14.80
N HIS A 56 9.02 2.82 -15.58
CA HIS A 56 7.65 2.43 -15.26
C HIS A 56 6.89 2.00 -16.51
N LEU A 57 5.79 1.27 -16.32
CA LEU A 57 4.85 0.97 -17.40
C LEU A 57 3.86 2.13 -17.56
N SER A 58 3.75 2.64 -18.78
CA SER A 58 2.85 3.74 -19.11
C SER A 58 1.39 3.30 -19.13
N ALA A 59 0.54 4.16 -18.60
CA ALA A 59 -0.91 4.06 -18.68
C ALA A 59 -1.50 5.43 -18.97
N VAL A 60 -2.62 5.46 -19.69
CA VAL A 60 -3.33 6.68 -20.07
C VAL A 60 -4.76 6.60 -19.54
N GLU A 61 -5.22 7.69 -18.95
CA GLU A 61 -6.63 7.85 -18.57
C GLU A 61 -7.46 8.21 -19.81
N HIS A 62 -8.58 7.50 -20.00
CA HIS A 62 -9.52 7.76 -21.07
C HIS A 62 -10.95 7.69 -20.54
N GLY A 63 -11.59 8.86 -20.42
CA GLY A 63 -12.92 8.96 -19.79
C GLY A 63 -12.88 8.49 -18.34
N ASP A 64 -13.75 7.53 -17.98
CA ASP A 64 -13.81 6.94 -16.64
C ASP A 64 -12.89 5.70 -16.47
N GLY A 65 -12.03 5.40 -17.44
CA GLY A 65 -11.20 4.19 -17.46
C GLY A 65 -9.71 4.45 -17.67
N ILE A 66 -8.91 3.39 -17.50
CA ILE A 66 -7.47 3.39 -17.73
C ILE A 66 -7.12 2.43 -18.88
N VAL A 67 -6.20 2.85 -19.73
CA VAL A 67 -5.62 2.02 -20.81
C VAL A 67 -4.14 1.81 -20.53
N PHE A 68 -3.73 0.56 -20.34
CA PHE A 68 -2.32 0.20 -20.21
C PHE A 68 -1.67 0.17 -21.59
N LEU A 69 -0.66 1.02 -21.80
CA LEU A 69 0.05 1.08 -23.07
C LEU A 69 1.09 -0.03 -23.23
N HIS A 70 1.38 -0.77 -22.15
CA HIS A 70 2.46 -1.78 -22.07
C HIS A 70 3.82 -1.27 -22.57
N ALA A 71 4.02 0.05 -22.54
CA ALA A 71 5.24 0.71 -22.95
C ALA A 71 6.05 1.07 -21.70
N VAL A 72 7.31 0.68 -21.68
CA VAL A 72 8.26 1.10 -20.64
C VAL A 72 8.67 2.54 -20.92
N GLN A 73 8.60 3.40 -19.91
CA GLN A 73 9.02 4.79 -19.96
C GLN A 73 10.07 5.04 -18.87
N GLU A 74 10.97 5.98 -19.14
CA GLU A 74 11.98 6.41 -18.17
C GLU A 74 11.35 7.18 -17.02
N GLY A 75 12.02 7.13 -15.86
CA GLY A 75 11.59 7.81 -14.64
C GLY A 75 10.57 7.01 -13.82
N PRO A 76 10.28 7.49 -12.60
CA PRO A 76 9.24 6.91 -11.75
C PRO A 76 7.84 7.18 -12.33
N ALA A 77 6.86 6.36 -11.96
CA ALA A 77 5.46 6.67 -12.24
C ALA A 77 5.03 7.95 -11.50
N SER A 78 4.13 8.74 -12.07
CA SER A 78 3.62 9.97 -11.44
C SER A 78 2.51 9.72 -10.40
N GLN A 79 1.85 8.56 -10.46
CA GLN A 79 0.70 8.21 -9.62
C GLN A 79 0.46 6.70 -9.58
N SER A 80 -0.24 6.24 -8.54
CA SER A 80 -0.77 4.88 -8.44
C SER A 80 -2.13 4.78 -9.11
N TYR A 81 -2.38 3.67 -9.81
CA TYR A 81 -3.61 3.45 -10.58
C TYR A 81 -4.56 2.44 -9.92
N GLY A 82 -4.39 2.17 -8.62
CA GLY A 82 -5.10 1.09 -7.92
C GLY A 82 -6.63 1.18 -8.01
N LEU A 83 -7.21 2.38 -7.87
CA LEU A 83 -8.66 2.58 -7.96
C LEU A 83 -9.18 2.39 -9.40
N GLN A 84 -8.42 2.86 -10.39
CA GLN A 84 -8.75 2.71 -11.81
C GLN A 84 -8.68 1.23 -12.23
N VAL A 85 -7.69 0.49 -11.72
CA VAL A 85 -7.57 -0.97 -11.94
C VAL A 85 -8.76 -1.70 -11.30
N ALA A 86 -9.15 -1.34 -10.08
CA ALA A 86 -10.31 -1.92 -9.41
C ALA A 86 -11.62 -1.65 -10.18
N GLN A 87 -11.78 -0.43 -10.73
CA GLN A 87 -12.91 -0.09 -11.57
C GLN A 87 -12.94 -0.93 -12.86
N LEU A 88 -11.79 -1.10 -13.52
CA LEU A 88 -11.64 -1.97 -14.69
C LEU A 88 -11.96 -3.44 -14.36
N ALA A 89 -11.62 -3.90 -13.15
CA ALA A 89 -11.95 -5.23 -12.66
C ALA A 89 -13.45 -5.43 -12.33
N GLY A 90 -14.28 -4.39 -12.48
CA GLY A 90 -15.72 -4.47 -12.26
C GLY A 90 -16.16 -4.21 -10.81
N VAL A 91 -15.30 -3.62 -9.97
CA VAL A 91 -15.70 -3.22 -8.62
C VAL A 91 -16.84 -2.19 -8.69
N PRO A 92 -17.92 -2.34 -7.88
CA PRO A 92 -19.07 -1.46 -7.96
C PRO A 92 -18.73 0.02 -7.74
N GLN A 93 -19.34 0.90 -8.54
CA GLN A 93 -19.14 2.34 -8.47
C GLN A 93 -19.32 2.97 -7.07
N PRO A 94 -20.30 2.54 -6.23
CA PRO A 94 -20.38 3.02 -4.85
C PRO A 94 -19.12 2.72 -4.01
N VAL A 95 -18.50 1.56 -4.22
CA VAL A 95 -17.27 1.13 -3.53
C VAL A 95 -16.08 1.98 -4.00
N ILE A 96 -15.94 2.18 -5.32
CA ILE A 96 -14.88 3.06 -5.87
C ILE A 96 -14.99 4.48 -5.33
N ARG A 97 -16.20 5.03 -5.23
CA ARG A 97 -16.42 6.37 -4.64
C ARG A 97 -16.05 6.43 -3.17
N ALA A 98 -16.39 5.41 -2.39
CA ALA A 98 -16.02 5.32 -0.97
C ALA A 98 -14.48 5.24 -0.81
N ALA A 99 -13.83 4.36 -1.58
CA ALA A 99 -12.38 4.21 -1.57
C ALA A 99 -11.66 5.50 -1.98
N ARG A 100 -12.17 6.22 -2.98
CA ARG A 100 -11.63 7.54 -3.38
C ARG A 100 -11.71 8.58 -2.26
N LYS A 101 -12.82 8.62 -1.52
CA LYS A 101 -12.96 9.50 -0.34
C LYS A 101 -11.96 9.13 0.76
N ARG A 102 -11.79 7.83 1.02
CA ARG A 102 -10.83 7.35 2.02
C ARG A 102 -9.39 7.67 1.61
N LEU A 103 -9.04 7.46 0.34
CA LEU A 103 -7.72 7.81 -0.19
C LEU A 103 -7.42 9.29 -0.01
N ALA A 104 -8.36 10.17 -0.38
CA ALA A 104 -8.20 11.61 -0.20
C ALA A 104 -8.03 12.01 1.28
N TRP A 105 -8.73 11.33 2.20
CA TRP A 105 -8.55 11.53 3.63
C TRP A 105 -7.15 11.09 4.08
N LEU A 106 -6.69 9.91 3.67
CA LEU A 106 -5.35 9.41 4.00
C LEU A 106 -4.27 10.38 3.50
N GLU A 107 -4.31 10.78 2.22
CA GLU A 107 -3.34 11.72 1.63
C GLU A 107 -3.26 13.06 2.37
N GLN A 108 -4.39 13.57 2.87
CA GLN A 108 -4.43 14.80 3.66
C GLN A 108 -3.77 14.63 5.03
N HIS A 109 -3.96 13.48 5.68
CA HIS A 109 -3.43 13.22 7.02
C HIS A 109 -1.97 12.75 6.99
N SER A 110 -1.50 12.19 5.87
CA SER A 110 -0.08 11.84 5.68
C SER A 110 0.81 13.07 5.50
N ALA A 111 0.26 14.14 4.94
CA ALA A 111 0.99 15.39 4.69
C ALA A 111 1.40 16.09 6.00
N ASP A 112 0.64 15.93 7.07
CA ASP A 112 0.95 16.50 8.40
C ASP A 112 2.03 15.71 9.16
N THR A 113 2.21 14.43 8.84
CA THR A 113 3.17 13.53 9.51
C THR A 113 4.55 13.50 8.86
N GLY A 114 4.75 14.21 7.73
CA GLY A 114 6.01 14.23 6.99
C GLY A 114 6.39 12.90 6.33
N ALA A 115 5.48 11.92 6.29
CA ALA A 115 5.64 10.65 5.60
C ALA A 115 5.24 10.78 4.12
N THR A 116 5.75 9.90 3.25
CA THR A 116 5.26 9.86 1.86
C THR A 116 3.78 9.44 1.86
N PRO A 117 2.90 10.10 1.09
CA PRO A 117 1.44 9.87 1.13
C PRO A 117 1.02 8.43 0.84
N GLN A 118 1.86 7.67 0.12
CA GLN A 118 1.60 6.28 -0.21
C GLN A 118 1.91 5.32 0.96
N LEU A 119 2.82 5.65 1.89
CA LEU A 119 3.13 4.78 3.04
C LEU A 119 1.96 4.68 4.01
N ASP A 120 1.32 5.80 4.29
CA ASP A 120 0.20 5.91 5.23
C ASP A 120 -1.06 5.20 4.69
N LEU A 121 -1.23 5.18 3.36
CA LEU A 121 -2.32 4.44 2.70
C LEU A 121 -2.29 2.94 3.03
N PHE A 122 -1.09 2.38 3.23
CA PHE A 122 -0.89 0.98 3.58
C PHE A 122 -0.61 0.77 5.07
N ALA A 123 -0.35 1.82 5.82
CA ALA A 123 -0.24 1.81 7.27
C ALA A 123 -1.56 2.30 7.86
N LEU A 124 -2.58 1.43 7.90
CA LEU A 124 -3.91 1.77 8.41
C LEU A 124 -3.82 2.52 9.76
N PRO A 125 -4.26 3.79 9.84
CA PRO A 125 -4.70 4.35 11.10
C PRO A 125 -6.02 3.65 11.47
N SER A 126 -6.18 3.30 12.76
CA SER A 126 -7.47 2.90 13.32
C SER A 126 -8.52 3.96 12.96
N ASP A 127 -9.63 3.54 12.37
CA ASP A 127 -10.68 4.43 11.92
C ASP A 127 -11.25 5.24 13.10
N PRO A 128 -11.32 6.57 13.05
CA PRO A 128 -12.08 7.35 14.05
C PRO A 128 -13.60 7.20 13.84
N SER A 129 -14.06 6.44 12.84
CA SER A 129 -15.49 6.14 12.65
C SER A 129 -15.96 4.85 13.33
N ASP A 130 -15.08 4.16 14.09
CA ASP A 130 -15.50 3.16 15.07
C ASP A 130 -15.68 3.77 16.48
N ASP A 131 -15.48 5.09 16.65
CA ASP A 131 -15.63 5.78 17.94
C ASP A 131 -17.08 6.20 18.30
N ASP A 132 -18.07 5.91 17.45
CA ASP A 132 -19.50 6.03 17.82
C ASP A 132 -20.16 4.67 18.09
N ALA A 133 -19.35 3.64 18.39
CA ALA A 133 -19.81 2.44 19.09
C ALA A 133 -18.84 2.02 20.20
N ALA A 134 -18.25 2.98 20.91
CA ALA A 134 -17.98 2.81 22.33
C ALA A 134 -19.32 2.85 23.10
N GLU A 135 -20.24 1.96 22.75
CA GLU A 135 -21.34 1.62 23.65
C GLU A 135 -20.66 0.91 24.81
N ALA A 136 -20.55 1.62 25.93
CA ALA A 136 -20.06 1.10 27.21
C ALA A 136 -20.57 -0.34 27.33
N ALA A 137 -19.64 -1.30 27.27
CA ALA A 137 -19.96 -2.72 27.29
C ALA A 137 -20.66 -3.04 28.62
N ALA A 138 -22.00 -2.93 28.63
CA ALA A 138 -22.82 -3.63 29.58
C ALA A 138 -22.46 -5.11 29.43
N PRO A 139 -22.29 -5.86 30.54
CA PRO A 139 -21.92 -7.26 30.44
C PRO A 139 -22.96 -7.98 29.58
N SER A 140 -22.50 -8.54 28.45
CA SER A 140 -23.38 -9.30 27.58
C SER A 140 -23.81 -10.58 28.31
N ALA A 141 -25.07 -10.99 28.15
CA ALA A 141 -25.58 -12.25 28.71
C ALA A 141 -24.71 -13.48 28.33
N LEU A 142 -23.95 -13.37 27.24
CA LEU A 142 -22.99 -14.39 26.81
C LEU A 142 -21.74 -14.45 27.71
N ALA A 143 -21.25 -13.30 28.19
CA ALA A 143 -20.10 -13.25 29.10
C ALA A 143 -20.44 -13.84 30.47
N GLU A 144 -21.63 -13.54 31.01
CA GLU A 144 -22.12 -14.13 32.27
C GLU A 144 -22.34 -15.65 32.16
N ALA A 145 -22.79 -16.13 30.99
CA ALA A 145 -22.96 -17.57 30.74
C ALA A 145 -21.62 -18.32 30.67
N LEU A 146 -20.54 -17.67 30.24
CA LEU A 146 -19.21 -18.27 30.15
C LEU A 146 -18.49 -18.33 31.50
N ASP A 147 -18.66 -17.32 32.35
CA ASP A 147 -18.10 -17.32 33.72
C ASP A 147 -18.69 -18.42 34.63
N GLY A 148 -19.88 -18.92 34.29
CA GLY A 148 -20.54 -20.02 34.99
C GLY A 148 -20.08 -21.43 34.56
N ILE A 149 -19.22 -21.55 33.56
CA ILE A 149 -18.76 -22.85 33.05
C ILE A 149 -17.35 -23.11 33.59
N ASP A 150 -17.19 -24.16 34.40
CA ASP A 150 -15.89 -24.69 34.80
C ASP A 150 -15.45 -25.77 33.78
N PRO A 151 -14.48 -25.48 32.90
CA PRO A 151 -14.04 -26.40 31.87
C PRO A 151 -13.20 -27.57 32.38
N ASP A 152 -12.78 -27.55 33.66
CA ASP A 152 -11.89 -28.56 34.26
C ASP A 152 -12.59 -29.46 35.29
N SER A 153 -13.93 -29.48 35.31
CA SER A 153 -14.76 -30.40 36.11
C SER A 153 -15.24 -31.64 35.35
#